data_AF-A0A534QQL3-F1
#
_entry.id   AF-A0A534QQL3-F1
#
_cell.length_a   1.000
_cell.length_b   1.000
_cell.length_c   1.000
_cell.angle_alpha   90.00
_cell.angle_beta   90.00
_cell.angle_gamma   90.00
#
_symmetry.space_group_name_H-M   'P 1'
#
loop_
_entity.id
_entity.type
_entity.pdbx_description
1 polymer ?
#
loop_
_entity_poly.entity_id
_entity_poly.type
_entity_poly.pdbx_seq_one_letter_code
_entity_poly.pdbx_strand_id
1 'polypeptide(L)'
;MSARRGPRARGGHRRPRARLTAAGRRAAIALLLGAAVAGRAAAQLRLEAESQVADAVTLRLHATNTAAEVMHDIVPEVVYHHRTVVAERVAAIAPGAAHEWRATLPPPPGPGTFPATIRLRYAAGDGRARSGLLVHLIRTPGAPPPDVRATLATEPVSRLSHAAVMLENAAPERVAGRLVVALPLDLRTDPESLPAEIAASGRISLPVVVQNVGARPGDLRPVFALFEYDRDGTHHTVLAEATLPVVGRSGDRRPLVVGLAALAVALSILAIAWRSARARRPAR
;
A
#
# COMPACT_ATOMS: atom_id res chain seq x y z
N MET A 1 -11.25 85.32 -41.61
CA MET A 1 -12.40 86.05 -41.03
C MET A 1 -13.32 85.07 -40.31
N SER A 2 -13.65 85.39 -39.05
CA SER A 2 -14.76 84.93 -38.20
C SER A 2 -15.59 83.71 -38.64
N ALA A 3 -15.59 82.59 -37.91
CA ALA A 3 -16.24 82.35 -36.61
C ALA A 3 -17.74 82.00 -36.72
N ARG A 4 -18.12 80.79 -36.27
CA ARG A 4 -19.15 80.51 -35.23
C ARG A 4 -19.35 78.99 -35.06
N ARG A 5 -18.66 78.42 -34.07
CA ARG A 5 -19.05 77.15 -33.42
C ARG A 5 -20.02 77.48 -32.29
N GLY A 6 -21.22 76.91 -32.34
CA GLY A 6 -22.21 76.97 -31.26
C GLY A 6 -21.88 76.01 -30.09
N PRO A 7 -22.31 76.30 -28.84
CA PRO A 7 -21.84 75.59 -27.64
C PRO A 7 -22.94 74.81 -26.88
N ARG A 8 -22.50 74.09 -25.83
CA ARG A 8 -23.23 73.60 -24.61
C ARG A 8 -23.99 72.26 -24.76
N ALA A 9 -24.10 71.40 -23.73
CA ALA A 9 -23.47 71.32 -22.41
C ALA A 9 -23.74 69.94 -21.77
N ARG A 10 -22.77 69.54 -20.93
CA ARG A 10 -22.81 68.73 -19.69
C ARG A 10 -24.13 68.05 -19.29
N GLY A 11 -24.07 66.71 -19.19
CA GLY A 11 -24.90 65.90 -18.30
C GLY A 11 -23.99 65.13 -17.33
N GLY A 12 -24.06 65.49 -16.05
CA GLY A 12 -23.14 65.04 -15.01
C GLY A 12 -23.52 63.73 -14.30
N HIS A 13 -22.55 63.28 -13.51
CA HIS A 13 -22.58 62.17 -12.58
C HIS A 13 -23.87 62.03 -11.75
N ARG A 14 -24.37 60.79 -11.67
CA ARG A 14 -24.95 60.21 -10.46
C ARG A 14 -24.58 58.73 -10.33
N ARG A 15 -23.67 58.41 -9.41
CA ARG A 15 -23.77 57.17 -8.61
C ARG A 15 -24.85 57.43 -7.54
N PRO A 16 -25.66 56.44 -7.16
CA PRO A 16 -25.35 55.74 -5.92
C PRO A 16 -25.73 54.25 -5.85
N ARG A 17 -24.93 53.56 -5.02
CA ARG A 17 -25.28 52.51 -4.04
C ARG A 17 -25.79 51.14 -4.52
N ALA A 18 -24.85 50.20 -4.46
CA ALA A 18 -24.91 48.95 -3.70
C ALA A 18 -26.30 48.52 -3.15
N ARG A 19 -26.76 47.37 -3.64
CA ARG A 19 -27.37 46.33 -2.80
C ARG A 19 -26.81 44.98 -3.22
N LEU A 20 -25.89 44.48 -2.39
CA LEU A 20 -25.58 43.06 -2.27
C LEU A 20 -26.85 42.34 -1.81
N THR A 21 -27.49 41.60 -2.71
CA THR A 21 -28.41 40.54 -2.30
C THR A 21 -27.65 39.23 -2.40
N ALA A 22 -27.16 38.79 -1.25
CA ALA A 22 -26.75 37.43 -0.99
C ALA A 22 -27.92 36.49 -1.26
N ALA A 23 -27.79 35.61 -2.25
CA ALA A 23 -28.60 34.41 -2.35
C ALA A 23 -27.93 33.42 -3.31
N GLY A 24 -27.48 32.30 -2.77
CA GLY A 24 -27.32 31.07 -3.54
C GLY A 24 -25.93 30.82 -4.14
N ARG A 25 -24.85 30.91 -3.35
CA ARG A 25 -23.70 30.01 -3.60
C ARG A 25 -24.16 28.58 -3.33
N ARG A 26 -24.75 27.95 -4.34
CA ARG A 26 -24.94 26.50 -4.38
C ARG A 26 -23.53 25.91 -4.47
N ALA A 27 -23.00 25.44 -3.34
CA ALA A 27 -21.81 24.63 -3.31
C ALA A 27 -22.07 23.38 -4.17
N ALA A 28 -21.35 23.25 -5.28
CA ALA A 28 -21.37 22.04 -6.08
C ALA A 28 -20.65 20.95 -5.29
N ILE A 29 -21.40 20.02 -4.70
CA ILE A 29 -20.85 18.82 -4.09
C ILE A 29 -20.46 17.88 -5.23
N ALA A 30 -19.18 17.88 -5.60
CA ALA A 30 -18.63 16.91 -6.54
C ALA A 30 -18.35 15.60 -5.79
N LEU A 31 -19.21 14.60 -5.98
CA LEU A 31 -19.01 13.24 -5.46
C LEU A 31 -17.99 12.52 -6.36
N LEU A 32 -16.70 12.70 -6.11
CA LEU A 32 -15.65 11.95 -6.80
C LEU A 32 -15.32 10.71 -5.98
N LEU A 33 -15.88 9.57 -6.40
CA LEU A 33 -15.49 8.25 -5.91
C LEU A 33 -14.05 7.99 -6.35
N GLY A 34 -13.10 8.05 -5.41
CA GLY A 34 -11.76 7.53 -5.63
C GLY A 34 -11.85 6.02 -5.93
N ALA A 35 -11.19 5.57 -6.99
CA ALA A 35 -11.15 4.14 -7.31
C ALA A 35 -10.39 3.40 -6.19
N ALA A 36 -11.13 2.67 -5.36
CA ALA A 36 -10.56 1.72 -4.43
C ALA A 36 -10.03 0.53 -5.24
N VAL A 37 -8.71 0.33 -5.24
CA VAL A 37 -8.17 -0.99 -5.57
C VAL A 37 -8.42 -1.84 -4.32
N ALA A 38 -9.40 -2.73 -4.38
CA ALA A 38 -9.63 -3.69 -3.32
C ALA A 38 -8.40 -4.58 -3.23
N GLY A 39 -7.60 -4.43 -2.17
CA GLY A 39 -6.47 -5.29 -1.90
C GLY A 39 -6.98 -6.72 -1.76
N ARG A 40 -6.77 -7.53 -2.80
CA ARG A 40 -7.35 -8.87 -2.93
C ARG A 40 -6.26 -9.91 -2.75
N ALA A 41 -5.64 -9.91 -1.58
CA ALA A 41 -4.76 -10.97 -1.12
C ALA A 41 -5.43 -11.68 0.06
N ALA A 42 -5.12 -12.96 0.29
CA ALA A 42 -5.76 -13.83 1.30
C ALA A 42 -5.47 -13.41 2.74
N ALA A 43 -5.88 -12.20 3.09
CA ALA A 43 -6.00 -11.72 4.44
C ALA A 43 -7.35 -12.18 4.98
N GLN A 44 -7.34 -12.59 6.25
CA GLN A 44 -8.54 -12.94 7.02
C GLN A 44 -9.53 -11.76 7.15
N LEU A 45 -9.05 -10.54 6.86
CA LEU A 45 -9.85 -9.32 6.72
C LEU A 45 -9.63 -8.72 5.33
N ARG A 46 -10.71 -8.61 4.57
CA ARG A 46 -10.73 -7.84 3.31
C ARG A 46 -10.95 -6.37 3.64
N LEU A 47 -10.08 -5.50 3.13
CA LEU A 47 -10.12 -4.06 3.37
C LEU A 47 -10.50 -3.30 2.10
N GLU A 48 -11.41 -2.33 2.25
CA GLU A 48 -11.84 -1.43 1.19
C GLU A 48 -11.95 -0.02 1.77
N ALA A 49 -11.64 1.01 0.98
CA ALA A 49 -11.71 2.39 1.44
C ALA A 49 -12.29 3.31 0.37
N GLU A 50 -13.07 4.28 0.81
CA GLU A 50 -13.61 5.35 -0.02
C GLU A 50 -13.26 6.69 0.61
N SER A 51 -13.02 7.70 -0.22
CA SER A 51 -12.73 9.05 0.27
C SER A 51 -13.58 10.10 -0.44
N GLN A 52 -14.06 11.08 0.31
CA GLN A 52 -14.66 12.29 -0.21
C GLN A 52 -13.82 13.51 0.20
N VAL A 53 -13.45 14.33 -0.78
CA VAL A 53 -12.64 15.54 -0.58
C VAL A 53 -13.54 16.78 -0.61
N ALA A 54 -13.53 17.55 0.47
CA ALA A 54 -14.18 18.87 0.61
C ALA A 54 -13.24 19.79 1.42
N ASP A 55 -13.78 20.56 2.38
CA ASP A 55 -12.98 21.35 3.34
C ASP A 55 -12.11 20.47 4.25
N ALA A 56 -12.44 19.18 4.34
CA ALA A 56 -11.66 18.10 4.93
C ALA A 56 -11.83 16.84 4.08
N VAL A 57 -11.01 15.83 4.31
CA VAL A 57 -11.18 14.51 3.68
C VAL A 57 -11.95 13.59 4.62
N THR A 58 -13.09 13.10 4.17
CA THR A 58 -13.82 12.02 4.88
C THR A 58 -13.39 10.69 4.28
N LEU A 59 -12.72 9.86 5.07
CA LEU A 59 -12.31 8.51 4.71
C LEU A 59 -13.27 7.50 5.35
N ARG A 60 -13.92 6.68 4.53
CA ARG A 60 -14.71 5.51 4.96
C ARG A 60 -13.87 4.26 4.75
N LEU A 61 -13.61 3.52 5.82
CA LEU A 61 -12.87 2.26 5.77
C LEU A 61 -13.84 1.13 6.08
N HIS A 62 -13.90 0.13 5.22
CA HIS A 62 -14.67 -1.09 5.41
C HIS A 62 -13.71 -2.27 5.61
N ALA A 63 -13.93 -3.04 6.68
CA ALA A 63 -13.29 -4.33 6.85
C ALA A 63 -14.33 -5.44 6.93
N THR A 64 -14.16 -6.47 6.10
CA THR A 64 -15.02 -7.66 6.10
C THR A 64 -14.20 -8.85 6.58
N ASN A 65 -14.68 -9.55 7.61
CA ASN A 65 -14.06 -10.79 8.08
C ASN A 65 -14.39 -11.92 7.11
N THR A 66 -13.38 -12.39 6.38
CA THR A 66 -13.48 -13.47 5.40
C THR A 66 -13.07 -14.82 5.98
N ALA A 67 -12.60 -14.86 7.23
CA ALA A 67 -12.25 -16.09 7.93
C ALA A 67 -13.48 -16.73 8.59
N ALA A 68 -13.33 -18.01 8.95
CA ALA A 68 -14.34 -18.77 9.70
C ALA A 68 -14.34 -18.48 11.21
N GLU A 69 -13.36 -17.72 11.71
CA GLU A 69 -13.18 -17.39 13.12
C GLU A 69 -13.50 -15.91 13.38
N VAL A 70 -13.88 -15.58 14.62
CA VAL A 70 -14.11 -14.19 15.03
C VAL A 70 -12.77 -13.45 15.07
N MET A 71 -12.74 -12.24 14.52
CA MET A 71 -11.59 -11.33 14.67
C MET A 71 -11.81 -10.44 15.87
N HIS A 72 -10.76 -10.19 16.63
CA HIS A 72 -10.80 -9.42 17.88
C HIS A 72 -9.84 -8.23 17.85
N ASP A 73 -10.10 -7.25 18.72
CA ASP A 73 -9.21 -6.12 18.98
C ASP A 73 -8.76 -5.37 17.72
N ILE A 74 -9.70 -5.09 16.83
CA ILE A 74 -9.43 -4.48 15.53
C ILE A 74 -9.20 -2.98 15.72
N VAL A 75 -8.02 -2.51 15.35
CA VAL A 75 -7.63 -1.09 15.42
C VAL A 75 -7.04 -0.64 14.09
N PRO A 76 -7.75 0.20 13.32
CA PRO A 76 -7.18 0.88 12.17
C PRO A 76 -6.35 2.10 12.55
N GLU A 77 -5.19 2.21 11.92
CA GLU A 77 -4.31 3.38 11.95
C GLU A 77 -4.18 3.90 10.52
N VAL A 78 -4.53 5.17 10.30
CA VAL A 78 -4.45 5.84 9.00
C VAL A 78 -3.29 6.81 9.03
N VAL A 79 -2.29 6.61 8.17
CA VAL A 79 -1.19 7.55 7.95
C VAL A 79 -1.49 8.37 6.70
N TYR A 80 -1.59 9.68 6.87
CA TYR A 80 -1.87 10.64 5.81
C TYR A 80 -1.13 11.95 6.09
N HIS A 81 -0.33 12.43 5.13
CA HIS A 81 0.53 13.63 5.29
C HIS A 81 1.35 13.67 6.58
N HIS A 82 2.08 12.59 6.87
CA HIS A 82 2.90 12.45 8.09
C HIS A 82 2.12 12.55 9.41
N ARG A 83 0.79 12.47 9.36
CA ARG A 83 -0.08 12.39 10.52
C ARG A 83 -0.67 11.00 10.61
N THR A 84 -0.71 10.48 11.83
CA THR A 84 -1.38 9.23 12.14
C THR A 84 -2.70 9.53 12.83
N VAL A 85 -3.79 9.01 12.27
CA VAL A 85 -5.12 9.02 12.87
C VAL A 85 -5.46 7.59 13.27
N VAL A 86 -5.67 7.37 14.56
CA VAL A 86 -6.11 6.08 15.09
C VAL A 86 -7.62 6.09 15.17
N ALA A 87 -8.27 5.13 14.51
CA ALA A 87 -9.72 4.99 14.53
C ALA A 87 -10.19 4.24 15.79
N GLU A 88 -11.51 4.18 15.98
CA GLU A 88 -12.13 3.44 17.07
C GLU A 88 -11.69 1.96 17.07
N ARG A 89 -11.37 1.45 18.28
CA ARG A 89 -11.15 0.02 18.49
C ARG A 89 -12.47 -0.73 18.46
N VAL A 90 -12.56 -1.74 17.60
CA VAL A 90 -13.69 -2.66 17.54
C VAL A 90 -13.33 -3.96 18.27
N ALA A 91 -14.14 -4.33 19.25
CA ALA A 91 -13.88 -5.51 20.08
C ALA A 91 -13.93 -6.82 19.28
N ALA A 92 -14.88 -6.94 18.34
CA ALA A 92 -15.02 -8.14 17.52
C ALA A 92 -15.70 -7.87 16.17
N ILE A 93 -15.29 -8.62 15.14
CA ILE A 93 -16.00 -8.76 13.87
C ILE A 93 -16.25 -10.26 13.62
N ALA A 94 -17.52 -10.65 13.63
CA ALA A 94 -17.93 -12.04 13.43
C ALA A 94 -17.58 -12.55 12.00
N PRO A 95 -17.46 -13.87 11.79
CA PRO A 95 -17.28 -14.46 10.46
C PRO A 95 -18.31 -13.94 9.45
N GLY A 96 -17.86 -13.47 8.29
CA GLY A 96 -18.72 -12.91 7.24
C GLY A 96 -19.29 -11.53 7.52
N ALA A 97 -19.13 -11.00 8.74
CA ALA A 97 -19.58 -9.65 9.09
C ALA A 97 -18.59 -8.59 8.60
N ALA A 98 -19.09 -7.36 8.45
CA ALA A 98 -18.30 -6.20 8.10
C ALA A 98 -18.46 -5.08 9.14
N HIS A 99 -17.44 -4.24 9.24
CA HIS A 99 -17.48 -3.02 10.04
C HIS A 99 -16.99 -1.83 9.20
N GLU A 100 -17.63 -0.67 9.39
CA GLU A 100 -17.29 0.59 8.73
C GLU A 100 -16.75 1.58 9.77
N TRP A 101 -15.53 2.08 9.57
CA TRP A 101 -15.01 3.25 10.28
C TRP A 101 -15.14 4.48 9.41
N ARG A 102 -15.30 5.64 10.06
CA ARG A 102 -15.20 6.95 9.44
C ARG A 102 -14.10 7.75 10.11
N ALA A 103 -13.15 8.23 9.32
CA ALA A 103 -12.09 9.11 9.77
C ALA A 103 -12.16 10.46 9.05
N THR A 104 -11.98 11.53 9.79
CA THR A 104 -11.78 12.87 9.22
C THR A 104 -10.28 13.15 9.17
N LEU A 105 -9.78 13.39 7.97
CA LEU A 105 -8.40 13.73 7.69
C LEU A 105 -8.30 15.22 7.30
N PRO A 106 -7.15 15.86 7.48
CA PRO A 106 -6.94 17.24 7.03
C PRO A 106 -7.19 17.37 5.50
N PRO A 107 -7.50 18.58 5.00
CA PRO A 107 -7.58 18.78 3.56
C PRO A 107 -6.22 18.53 2.88
N PRO A 108 -6.21 18.11 1.60
CA PRO A 108 -4.96 17.96 0.84
C PRO A 108 -4.25 19.33 0.69
N PRO A 109 -2.91 19.37 0.67
CA PRO A 109 -2.13 20.62 0.63
C PRO A 109 -2.23 21.36 -0.70
N GLY A 110 -2.69 20.71 -1.75
CA GLY A 110 -2.80 21.25 -3.10
C GLY A 110 -3.55 20.28 -4.02
N PRO A 111 -3.66 20.61 -5.31
CA PRO A 111 -4.25 19.71 -6.30
C PRO A 111 -3.37 18.47 -6.48
N GLY A 112 -4.01 17.30 -6.63
CA GLY A 112 -3.29 16.07 -6.90
C GLY A 112 -3.94 14.78 -6.42
N THR A 113 -3.13 13.74 -6.37
CA THR A 113 -3.47 12.43 -5.81
C THR A 113 -2.51 12.12 -4.68
N PHE A 114 -3.03 11.89 -3.48
CA PHE A 114 -2.26 11.70 -2.25
C PHE A 114 -2.55 10.34 -1.63
N PRO A 115 -1.55 9.64 -1.05
CA PRO A 115 -1.76 8.34 -0.45
C PRO A 115 -2.21 8.45 1.00
N ALA A 116 -3.20 7.64 1.37
CA ALA A 116 -3.51 7.28 2.74
C ALA A 116 -3.14 5.81 2.97
N THR A 117 -2.17 5.56 3.85
CA THR A 117 -1.77 4.20 4.22
C THR A 117 -2.56 3.76 5.46
N ILE A 118 -3.34 2.70 5.32
CA ILE A 118 -4.23 2.18 6.36
C ILE A 118 -3.62 0.87 6.87
N ARG A 119 -3.14 0.90 8.10
CA ARG A 119 -2.61 -0.28 8.81
C ARG A 119 -3.67 -0.76 9.78
N LEU A 120 -3.97 -2.05 9.76
CA LEU A 120 -4.91 -2.66 10.68
C LEU A 120 -4.15 -3.60 11.62
N ARG A 121 -4.41 -3.51 12.92
CA ARG A 121 -3.98 -4.51 13.90
C ARG A 121 -5.20 -5.26 14.41
N TYR A 122 -5.09 -6.57 14.55
CA TYR A 122 -6.17 -7.42 15.06
C TYR A 122 -5.60 -8.70 15.68
N ALA A 123 -6.43 -9.42 16.44
CA ALA A 123 -6.16 -10.77 16.90
C ALA A 123 -7.12 -11.76 16.21
N ALA A 124 -6.58 -12.90 15.77
CA ALA A 124 -7.38 -14.01 15.28
C ALA A 124 -7.92 -14.86 16.45
N GLY A 125 -8.72 -15.89 16.16
CA GLY A 125 -9.29 -16.79 17.18
C GLY A 125 -8.23 -17.55 17.99
N ASP A 126 -7.01 -17.66 17.48
CA ASP A 126 -5.84 -18.19 18.21
C ASP A 126 -5.21 -17.21 19.21
N GLY A 127 -5.79 -16.01 19.37
CA GLY A 127 -5.34 -14.94 20.27
C GLY A 127 -4.08 -14.22 19.81
N ARG A 128 -3.59 -14.47 18.59
CA ARG A 128 -2.32 -13.91 18.13
C ARG A 128 -2.51 -12.66 17.30
N ALA A 129 -1.62 -11.71 17.51
CA ALA A 129 -1.59 -10.47 16.75
C ALA A 129 -1.29 -10.72 15.27
N ARG A 130 -2.09 -10.07 14.42
CA ARG A 130 -2.00 -10.04 12.97
C ARG A 130 -2.08 -8.59 12.50
N SER A 131 -1.67 -8.36 11.26
CA SER A 131 -1.82 -7.06 10.62
C SER A 131 -2.39 -7.16 9.20
N GLY A 132 -3.19 -6.17 8.85
CA GLY A 132 -3.62 -5.87 7.48
C GLY A 132 -3.01 -4.56 7.00
N LEU A 133 -2.94 -4.39 5.68
CA LEU A 133 -2.48 -3.16 5.04
C LEU A 133 -3.35 -2.87 3.82
N LEU A 134 -3.74 -1.62 3.67
CA LEU A 134 -4.35 -1.06 2.47
C LEU A 134 -3.70 0.29 2.17
N VAL A 135 -3.49 0.61 0.90
CA VAL A 135 -3.15 1.96 0.46
C VAL A 135 -4.30 2.50 -0.37
N HIS A 136 -4.85 3.63 0.06
CA HIS A 136 -5.94 4.32 -0.63
C HIS A 136 -5.44 5.61 -1.26
N LEU A 137 -5.83 5.91 -2.50
CA LEU A 137 -5.45 7.13 -3.20
C LEU A 137 -6.57 8.18 -3.10
N ILE A 138 -6.32 9.24 -2.37
CA ILE A 138 -7.21 10.40 -2.24
C ILE A 138 -6.95 11.34 -3.41
N ARG A 139 -7.93 11.47 -4.31
CA ARG A 139 -7.85 12.34 -5.49
C ARG A 139 -8.60 13.64 -5.27
N THR A 140 -7.95 14.78 -5.47
CA THR A 140 -8.62 16.06 -5.46
C THR A 140 -9.48 16.25 -6.72
N PRO A 141 -10.52 17.10 -6.66
CA PRO A 141 -11.27 17.48 -7.85
C PRO A 141 -10.37 18.03 -8.95
N GLY A 142 -10.58 17.54 -10.19
CA GLY A 142 -9.81 17.98 -11.35
C GLY A 142 -8.36 17.47 -11.42
N ALA A 143 -7.95 16.56 -10.52
CA ALA A 143 -6.60 15.99 -10.57
C ALA A 143 -6.37 15.27 -11.92
N PRO A 144 -5.35 15.66 -12.70
CA PRO A 144 -5.00 15.00 -13.95
C PRO A 144 -4.56 13.54 -13.70
N PRO A 145 -4.73 12.65 -14.70
CA PRO A 145 -4.17 11.31 -14.62
C PRO A 145 -2.62 11.37 -14.54
N PRO A 146 -1.97 10.40 -13.89
CA PRO A 146 -0.51 10.34 -13.87
C PRO A 146 0.05 9.88 -15.22
N ASP A 147 1.18 10.46 -15.62
CA ASP A 147 1.96 10.02 -16.80
C ASP A 147 2.83 8.80 -16.50
N VAL A 148 3.08 8.54 -15.21
CA VAL A 148 3.88 7.41 -14.75
C VAL A 148 2.97 6.22 -14.43
N ARG A 149 3.41 5.03 -14.84
CA ARG A 149 2.84 3.75 -14.43
C ARG A 149 3.82 3.02 -13.55
N ALA A 150 3.32 2.35 -12.52
CA ALA A 150 4.11 1.53 -11.63
C ALA A 150 3.62 0.08 -11.70
N THR A 151 4.52 -0.88 -11.75
CA THR A 151 4.21 -2.30 -11.52
C THR A 151 5.18 -2.87 -10.49
N LEU A 152 4.72 -3.86 -9.74
CA LEU A 152 5.46 -4.48 -8.67
C LEU A 152 5.47 -6.00 -8.87
N ALA A 153 6.67 -6.58 -8.88
CA ALA A 153 6.88 -8.01 -8.88
C ALA A 153 7.57 -8.43 -7.57
N THR A 154 7.14 -9.54 -6.99
CA THR A 154 7.67 -10.07 -5.72
C THR A 154 8.00 -11.54 -5.84
N GLU A 155 9.12 -11.97 -5.25
CA GLU A 155 9.43 -13.39 -5.04
C GLU A 155 8.92 -13.85 -3.67
N PRO A 156 8.56 -15.13 -3.46
CA PRO A 156 8.17 -15.63 -2.16
C PRO A 156 9.21 -15.37 -1.07
N VAL A 157 8.77 -14.98 0.12
CA VAL A 157 9.65 -14.65 1.25
C VAL A 157 9.65 -15.75 2.30
N SER A 158 10.85 -16.18 2.73
CA SER A 158 11.00 -16.97 3.95
C SER A 158 11.58 -16.10 5.07
N ARG A 159 12.79 -15.57 4.85
CA ARG A 159 13.47 -14.60 5.72
C ARG A 159 13.73 -13.28 4.99
N LEU A 160 14.30 -13.37 3.79
CA LEU A 160 14.57 -12.26 2.90
C LEU A 160 14.06 -12.64 1.52
N SER A 161 13.62 -11.65 0.76
CA SER A 161 13.20 -11.78 -0.63
C SER A 161 13.51 -10.49 -1.38
N HIS A 162 13.57 -10.59 -2.71
CA HIS A 162 13.67 -9.44 -3.58
C HIS A 162 12.31 -9.17 -4.23
N ALA A 163 12.04 -7.89 -4.41
CA ALA A 163 10.97 -7.36 -5.22
C ALA A 163 11.55 -6.34 -6.20
N ALA A 164 10.85 -6.12 -7.29
CA ALA A 164 11.22 -5.13 -8.30
C ALA A 164 10.04 -4.23 -8.61
N VAL A 165 10.25 -2.92 -8.49
CA VAL A 165 9.30 -1.91 -8.93
C VAL A 165 9.73 -1.41 -10.31
N MET A 166 8.90 -1.63 -11.33
CA MET A 166 9.09 -1.03 -12.64
C MET A 166 8.30 0.28 -12.69
N LEU A 167 8.98 1.36 -13.05
CA LEU A 167 8.34 2.65 -13.32
C LEU A 167 8.50 2.99 -14.80
N GLU A 168 7.40 3.34 -15.45
CA GLU A 168 7.36 3.73 -16.87
C GLU A 168 6.76 5.11 -17.00
N ASN A 169 7.48 6.04 -17.64
CA ASN A 169 7.07 7.43 -17.83
C ASN A 169 6.62 7.64 -19.28
N ALA A 170 5.36 7.96 -19.49
CA ALA A 170 4.82 8.26 -20.82
C ALA A 170 5.06 9.71 -21.26
N ALA A 171 5.48 10.60 -20.35
CA ALA A 171 5.67 12.00 -20.67
C ALA A 171 6.92 12.24 -21.53
N PRO A 172 6.92 13.31 -22.36
CA PRO A 172 8.07 13.71 -23.17
C PRO A 172 9.21 14.32 -22.33
N GLU A 173 9.01 14.47 -21.03
CA GLU A 173 9.97 15.02 -20.09
C GLU A 173 10.30 14.02 -18.99
N ARG A 174 11.52 14.14 -18.45
CA ARG A 174 11.99 13.40 -17.28
C ARG A 174 11.06 13.64 -16.07
N VAL A 175 10.86 12.60 -15.27
CA VAL A 175 10.15 12.67 -13.99
C VAL A 175 11.10 12.31 -12.86
N ALA A 176 11.27 13.20 -11.90
CA ALA A 176 11.97 12.93 -10.66
C ALA A 176 10.95 12.82 -9.52
N GLY A 177 11.13 11.84 -8.64
CA GLY A 177 10.21 11.60 -7.54
C GLY A 177 10.80 10.67 -6.49
N ARG A 178 9.92 10.12 -5.67
CA ARG A 178 10.27 9.26 -4.55
C ARG A 178 9.44 8.00 -4.57
N LEU A 179 10.13 6.87 -4.56
CA LEU A 179 9.54 5.57 -4.33
C LEU A 179 9.44 5.33 -2.82
N VAL A 180 8.26 4.98 -2.32
CA VAL A 180 7.99 4.58 -0.94
C VAL A 180 7.39 3.19 -0.94
N VAL A 181 7.89 2.29 -0.10
CA VAL A 181 7.37 0.93 0.02
C VAL A 181 6.57 0.81 1.30
N ALA A 182 5.28 0.42 1.17
CA ALA A 182 4.41 0.19 2.31
C ALA A 182 4.22 -1.31 2.53
N LEU A 183 4.57 -1.75 3.75
CA LEU A 183 4.54 -3.15 4.17
C LEU A 183 3.67 -3.35 5.43
N PRO A 184 3.00 -4.51 5.55
CA PRO A 184 2.40 -4.94 6.81
C PRO A 184 3.44 -5.01 7.94
N LEU A 185 2.99 -4.96 9.20
CA LEU A 185 3.88 -4.82 10.38
C LEU A 185 4.83 -6.00 10.60
N ASP A 186 4.51 -7.15 10.01
CA ASP A 186 5.30 -8.37 10.09
C ASP A 186 6.32 -8.54 8.96
N LEU A 187 6.44 -7.51 8.11
CA LEU A 187 7.44 -7.36 7.06
C LEU A 187 8.20 -6.03 7.22
N ARG A 188 9.44 -5.97 6.74
CA ARG A 188 10.28 -4.77 6.76
C ARG A 188 11.07 -4.62 5.47
N THR A 189 11.51 -3.40 5.17
CA THR A 189 12.44 -3.09 4.09
C THR A 189 13.35 -1.97 4.53
N ASP A 190 14.55 -1.92 3.97
CA ASP A 190 15.53 -0.86 4.21
C ASP A 190 16.29 -0.58 2.90
N PRO A 191 16.25 0.65 2.37
CA PRO A 191 15.47 1.80 2.87
C PRO A 191 13.97 1.71 2.54
N GLU A 192 13.12 2.29 3.40
CA GLU A 192 11.66 2.40 3.16
C GLU A 192 11.31 3.37 2.02
N SER A 193 12.24 4.27 1.68
CA SER A 193 12.07 5.30 0.67
C SER A 193 13.35 5.50 -0.15
N LEU A 194 13.20 5.64 -1.46
CA LEU A 194 14.29 5.81 -2.42
C LEU A 194 13.96 6.95 -3.39
N PRO A 195 14.90 7.89 -3.65
CA PRO A 195 14.74 8.80 -4.77
C PRO A 195 14.82 8.01 -6.08
N ALA A 196 14.04 8.41 -7.07
CA ALA A 196 14.08 7.79 -8.39
C ALA A 196 13.81 8.82 -9.49
N GLU A 197 14.44 8.59 -10.64
CA GLU A 197 14.33 9.47 -11.79
C GLU A 197 14.13 8.64 -13.05
N ILE A 198 13.07 8.95 -13.79
CA ILE A 198 12.66 8.24 -15.00
C ILE A 198 12.89 9.17 -16.18
N ALA A 199 13.64 8.72 -17.18
CA ALA A 199 13.85 9.48 -18.40
C ALA A 199 12.51 9.77 -19.12
N ALA A 200 12.53 10.78 -20.00
CA ALA A 200 11.45 11.06 -20.94
C ALA A 200 11.13 9.81 -21.76
N SER A 201 9.85 9.43 -21.83
CA SER A 201 9.38 8.22 -22.52
C SER A 201 10.15 6.94 -22.14
N GLY A 202 10.68 6.91 -20.91
CA GLY A 202 11.61 5.89 -20.43
C GLY A 202 11.01 4.96 -19.38
N ARG A 203 11.80 3.98 -18.97
CA ARG A 203 11.48 3.07 -17.87
C ARG A 203 12.69 2.75 -17.02
N ILE A 204 12.47 2.45 -15.75
CA ILE A 204 13.49 2.02 -14.80
C ILE A 204 12.96 0.88 -13.92
N SER A 205 13.87 0.04 -13.43
CA SER A 205 13.56 -1.01 -12.45
C SER A 205 14.33 -0.73 -11.16
N LEU A 206 13.60 -0.66 -10.04
CA LEU A 206 14.14 -0.37 -8.72
C LEU A 206 14.06 -1.63 -7.84
N PRO A 207 15.20 -2.16 -7.37
CA PRO A 207 15.19 -3.32 -6.49
C PRO A 207 14.74 -2.93 -5.08
N VAL A 208 13.93 -3.78 -4.46
CA VAL A 208 13.47 -3.65 -3.08
C VAL A 208 13.74 -4.95 -2.35
N VAL A 209 14.34 -4.88 -1.16
CA VAL A 209 14.55 -6.06 -0.31
C VAL A 209 13.44 -6.12 0.73
N VAL A 210 12.75 -7.25 0.81
CA VAL A 210 11.71 -7.48 1.82
C VAL A 210 12.19 -8.51 2.82
N GLN A 211 12.18 -8.14 4.10
CA GLN A 211 12.50 -9.00 5.22
C GLN A 211 11.22 -9.45 5.93
N ASN A 212 11.07 -10.77 6.11
CA ASN A 212 10.06 -11.33 6.99
C ASN A 212 10.55 -11.29 8.45
N VAL A 213 9.82 -10.58 9.30
CA VAL A 213 10.12 -10.44 10.73
C VAL A 213 9.08 -11.08 11.64
N GLY A 214 7.96 -11.56 11.10
CA GLY A 214 6.90 -12.19 11.89
C GLY A 214 5.78 -12.86 11.11
N ALA A 215 5.77 -12.81 9.78
CA ALA A 215 4.78 -13.47 8.95
C ALA A 215 5.01 -14.98 8.89
N ARG A 216 3.93 -15.75 8.83
CA ARG A 216 4.00 -17.21 8.89
C ARG A 216 4.07 -17.85 7.51
N PRO A 217 4.76 -18.98 7.36
CA PRO A 217 4.61 -19.82 6.18
C PRO A 217 3.13 -20.10 5.86
N GLY A 218 2.73 -19.89 4.62
CA GLY A 218 1.34 -19.98 4.15
C GLY A 218 0.59 -18.65 4.17
N ASP A 219 1.07 -17.62 4.86
CA ASP A 219 0.46 -16.29 4.80
C ASP A 219 0.65 -15.67 3.40
N LEU A 220 -0.35 -14.93 2.94
CA LEU A 220 -0.26 -14.05 1.77
C LEU A 220 -0.33 -12.59 2.23
N ARG A 221 0.71 -11.81 1.92
CA ARG A 221 0.83 -10.42 2.40
C ARG A 221 0.75 -9.43 1.25
N PRO A 222 -0.13 -8.41 1.30
CA PRO A 222 -0.09 -7.36 0.31
C PRO A 222 1.17 -6.50 0.50
N VAL A 223 1.82 -6.16 -0.60
CA VAL A 223 2.96 -5.24 -0.65
C VAL A 223 2.58 -4.12 -1.61
N PHE A 224 2.79 -2.88 -1.19
CA PHE A 224 2.51 -1.71 -2.01
C PHE A 224 3.78 -0.91 -2.25
N ALA A 225 3.92 -0.41 -3.47
CA ALA A 225 4.93 0.55 -3.86
C ALA A 225 4.24 1.82 -4.37
N LEU A 226 4.61 2.96 -3.79
CA LEU A 226 4.08 4.27 -4.14
C LEU A 226 5.17 5.09 -4.80
N PHE A 227 4.91 5.65 -5.97
CA PHE A 227 5.79 6.64 -6.58
C PHE A 227 5.11 8.00 -6.52
N GLU A 228 5.69 8.89 -5.72
CA GLU A 228 5.24 10.26 -5.49
C GLU A 228 6.12 11.24 -6.30
N TYR A 229 5.51 12.15 -7.05
CA TYR A 229 6.20 13.20 -7.78
C TYR A 229 5.30 14.42 -7.97
N ASP A 230 5.90 15.59 -8.19
CA ASP A 230 5.18 16.81 -8.52
C ASP A 230 5.44 17.20 -9.98
N ARG A 231 4.40 17.63 -10.68
CA ARG A 231 4.48 18.15 -12.06
C ARG A 231 3.47 19.27 -12.23
N ASP A 232 3.92 20.40 -12.77
CA ASP A 232 3.07 21.57 -13.06
C ASP A 232 2.21 22.02 -11.85
N GLY A 233 2.80 21.96 -10.65
CA GLY A 233 2.12 22.32 -9.40
C GLY A 233 1.06 21.32 -8.92
N THR A 234 0.96 20.15 -9.55
CA THR A 234 0.08 19.05 -9.16
C THR A 234 0.89 17.91 -8.55
N HIS A 235 0.42 17.39 -7.42
CA HIS A 235 1.00 16.20 -6.80
C HIS A 235 0.44 14.92 -7.43
N HIS A 236 1.32 13.99 -7.78
CA HIS A 236 0.95 12.70 -8.34
C HIS A 236 1.46 11.59 -7.43
N THR A 237 0.57 10.64 -7.15
CA THR A 237 0.93 9.36 -6.53
C THR A 237 0.44 8.23 -7.41
N VAL A 238 1.37 7.34 -7.77
CA VAL A 238 1.09 6.12 -8.53
C VAL A 238 1.28 4.93 -7.60
N LEU A 239 0.34 3.97 -7.64
CA LEU A 239 0.33 2.79 -6.80
C LEU A 239 0.62 1.54 -7.63
N ALA A 240 1.56 0.73 -7.18
CA ALA A 240 1.70 -0.66 -7.59
C ALA A 240 1.42 -1.57 -6.38
N GLU A 241 0.73 -2.68 -6.63
CA GLU A 241 0.40 -3.69 -5.62
C GLU A 241 0.88 -5.06 -6.09
N ALA A 242 1.39 -5.87 -5.15
CA ALA A 242 1.62 -7.28 -5.35
C ALA A 242 1.23 -8.07 -4.11
N THR A 243 0.97 -9.37 -4.29
CA THR A 243 0.81 -10.30 -3.18
C THR A 243 2.11 -11.07 -2.98
N LEU A 244 2.69 -10.96 -1.80
CA LEU A 244 3.91 -11.65 -1.38
C LEU A 244 3.56 -12.96 -0.65
N PRO A 245 3.86 -14.14 -1.22
CA PRO A 245 3.70 -15.40 -0.53
C PRO A 245 4.78 -15.60 0.53
N VAL A 246 4.39 -16.01 1.73
CA VAL A 246 5.34 -16.36 2.79
C VAL A 246 5.54 -17.86 2.80
N VAL A 247 6.78 -18.32 2.65
CA VAL A 247 7.13 -19.74 2.54
C VAL A 247 7.99 -20.19 3.71
N GLY A 248 7.93 -21.47 4.04
CA GLY A 248 8.82 -22.08 5.02
C GLY A 248 10.27 -22.01 4.55
N ARG A 249 11.23 -22.08 5.48
CA ARG A 249 12.64 -22.23 5.09
C ARG A 249 12.83 -23.58 4.43
N SER A 250 13.24 -23.59 3.16
CA SER A 250 13.74 -24.77 2.46
C SER A 250 15.03 -25.22 3.14
N GLY A 251 14.93 -26.08 4.16
CA GLY A 251 16.07 -26.50 4.97
C GLY A 251 15.73 -27.22 6.29
N ASP A 252 14.48 -27.22 6.74
CA ASP A 252 14.08 -27.92 7.98
C ASP A 252 13.96 -29.45 7.84
N ARG A 253 14.34 -30.03 6.69
CA ARG A 253 14.77 -31.43 6.66
C ARG A 253 16.11 -31.52 7.38
N ARG A 254 16.03 -31.66 8.71
CA ARG A 254 17.13 -31.85 9.66
C ARG A 254 18.28 -32.63 8.99
N PRO A 255 19.40 -31.98 8.61
CA PRO A 255 20.52 -32.67 7.97
C PRO A 255 21.08 -33.80 8.85
N LEU A 256 20.84 -33.73 10.16
CA LEU A 256 21.10 -34.81 11.11
C LEU A 256 20.33 -36.11 10.80
N VAL A 257 19.12 -36.05 10.24
CA VAL A 257 18.34 -37.26 9.90
C VAL A 257 18.94 -37.94 8.67
N VAL A 258 19.38 -37.17 7.68
CA VAL A 258 20.10 -37.70 6.51
C VAL A 258 21.47 -38.24 6.92
N GLY A 259 22.19 -37.54 7.80
CA GLY A 259 23.46 -38.00 8.36
C GLY A 259 23.33 -39.26 9.21
N LEU A 260 22.30 -39.35 10.07
CA LEU A 260 22.00 -40.54 10.87
C LEU A 260 21.58 -41.73 10.01
N ALA A 261 20.79 -41.50 8.95
CA ALA A 261 20.42 -42.56 8.01
C ALA A 261 21.65 -43.09 7.25
N ALA A 262 22.52 -42.19 6.77
CA ALA A 262 23.76 -42.58 6.11
C ALA A 262 24.70 -43.35 7.06
N LEU A 263 24.83 -42.90 8.32
CA LEU A 263 25.62 -43.59 9.34
C LEU A 263 25.05 -44.99 9.67
N ALA A 264 23.73 -45.10 9.80
CA ALA A 264 23.07 -46.39 10.06
C ALA A 264 23.29 -47.38 8.90
N VAL A 265 23.23 -46.92 7.66
CA VAL A 265 23.53 -47.75 6.47
C VAL A 265 25.01 -48.18 6.48
N ALA A 266 25.94 -47.26 6.74
CA ALA A 266 27.36 -47.57 6.80
C ALA A 266 27.69 -48.61 7.89
N LEU A 267 27.11 -48.45 9.09
CA LEU A 267 27.27 -49.42 10.18
C LEU A 267 26.65 -50.78 9.85
N SER A 268 25.53 -50.81 9.14
CA SER A 268 24.89 -52.05 8.70
C SER A 268 25.76 -52.82 7.70
N ILE A 269 26.33 -52.11 6.71
CA ILE A 269 27.26 -52.69 5.74
C ILE A 269 28.51 -53.23 6.46
N LEU A 270 29.06 -52.45 7.39
CA LEU A 270 30.23 -52.87 8.17
C LEU A 270 29.94 -54.13 9.00
N ALA A 271 28.77 -54.21 9.64
CA ALA A 271 28.36 -55.38 10.42
C ALA A 271 28.21 -56.64 9.55
N ILE A 272 27.66 -56.50 8.34
CA ILE A 272 27.54 -57.61 7.36
C ILE A 272 28.92 -58.05 6.86
N ALA A 273 29.79 -57.09 6.51
CA ALA A 273 31.16 -57.38 6.09
C ALA A 273 31.94 -58.09 7.21
N TRP A 274 31.76 -57.68 8.46
CA TRP A 274 32.44 -58.29 9.60
C TRP A 274 31.92 -59.70 9.90
N ARG A 275 30.61 -59.94 9.82
CA ARG A 275 30.02 -61.29 9.96
C ARG A 275 30.51 -62.23 8.86
N SER A 276 30.54 -61.78 7.61
CA SER A 276 31.01 -62.60 6.49
C SER A 276 32.51 -62.89 6.56
N ALA A 277 33.33 -61.96 7.05
CA ALA A 277 34.76 -62.21 7.30
C ALA A 277 34.99 -63.23 8.43
N ARG A 278 34.15 -63.21 9.49
CA ARG A 278 34.24 -64.18 10.60
C ARG A 278 33.82 -65.58 10.18
N ALA A 279 32.79 -65.70 9.33
CA ALA A 279 32.33 -66.99 8.80
C ALA A 279 33.33 -67.63 7.82
N ARG A 280 34.25 -66.84 7.25
CA ARG A 280 35.30 -67.30 6.32
C ARG A 280 36.64 -67.61 6.99
N ARG A 281 36.76 -67.52 8.32
CA ARG A 281 37.94 -68.03 9.03
C ARG A 281 37.81 -69.54 9.19
N PRO A 282 38.60 -70.37 8.47
CA PRO A 282 38.65 -71.79 8.74
C PRO A 282 39.21 -72.02 10.15
N ALA A 283 38.60 -72.97 10.88
CA ALA A 283 39.13 -73.45 12.14
C ALA A 283 40.57 -73.97 11.89
N ARG A 284 41.52 -73.41 12.63
CA ARG A 284 42.80 -74.07 12.89
C ARG A 284 42.65 -74.94 14.11
#